data_AF-A0A1X0RLT0-F1
#
_entry.id   AF-A0A1X0RLT0-F1
#
_cell.length_a   1.000
_cell.length_b   1.000
_cell.length_c   1.000
_cell.angle_alpha   90.00
_cell.angle_beta   90.00
_cell.angle_gamma   90.00
#
_symmetry.space_group_name_H-M   'P 1'
#
loop_
_entity.id
_entity.type
_entity.pdbx_description
1 polymer ?
#
loop_
_entity_poly.entity_id
_entity_poly.type
_entity_poly.pdbx_seq_one_letter_code
_entity_poly.pdbx_strand_id
1 'polypeptide(L)' 'SSSLTVQSRNIWFRLLYSKIPSCSTLHQPLPTVFYSDKCILCLSSVEDIPHFVFNCPNKQFIWTTIWEQHFD' A
#
# COMPACT_ATOMS: atom_id res chain seq x y z
N SER A 1 -27.15 4.47 -6.26
CA SER A 1 -26.38 3.47 -5.49
C SER A 1 -25.11 3.15 -6.27
N SER A 2 -24.01 3.83 -5.96
CA SER A 2 -22.73 3.64 -6.65
C SER A 2 -22.17 2.26 -6.28
N SER A 3 -22.30 1.29 -7.19
CA SER A 3 -21.80 -0.06 -6.97
C SER A 3 -20.26 -0.02 -7.00
N LEU A 4 -19.63 -0.17 -5.83
CA LEU A 4 -18.18 -0.35 -5.69
C LEU A 4 -17.74 -1.50 -6.60
N THR A 5 -16.94 -1.19 -7.62
CA THR A 5 -16.46 -2.15 -8.63
C THR A 5 -15.70 -3.30 -7.96
N VAL A 6 -15.67 -4.49 -8.56
CA VAL A 6 -14.93 -5.67 -8.04
C VAL A 6 -13.46 -5.35 -7.71
N GLN A 7 -12.86 -4.35 -8.36
CA GLN A 7 -11.52 -3.84 -8.06
C GLN A 7 -11.42 -3.13 -6.70
N SER A 8 -12.40 -2.29 -6.35
CA SER A 8 -12.47 -1.65 -5.03
C SER A 8 -12.72 -2.64 -3.90
N ARG A 9 -13.40 -3.77 -4.18
CA ARG A 9 -13.52 -4.89 -3.25
C ARG A 9 -12.19 -5.60 -3.00
N ASN A 10 -11.17 -5.45 -3.83
CA ASN A 10 -9.91 -6.18 -3.66
C ASN A 10 -8.99 -5.56 -2.60
N ILE A 11 -8.81 -4.23 -2.58
CA ILE A 11 -7.86 -3.61 -1.65
C ILE A 11 -8.39 -3.50 -0.23
N TRP A 12 -9.66 -3.07 -0.06
CA TRP A 12 -10.29 -2.99 1.26
C TRP A 12 -10.49 -4.36 1.89
N PHE A 13 -10.84 -5.37 1.10
CA PHE A 13 -10.89 -6.75 1.59
C PHE A 13 -9.50 -7.22 2.00
N ARG A 14 -8.47 -7.03 1.16
CA ARG A 14 -7.10 -7.38 1.55
C ARG A 14 -6.64 -6.63 2.80
N LEU A 15 -7.04 -5.37 2.97
CA LEU A 15 -6.76 -4.60 4.17
C LEU A 15 -7.40 -5.23 5.41
N LEU A 16 -8.71 -5.49 5.37
CA LEU A 16 -9.48 -6.07 6.47
C LEU A 16 -8.97 -7.45 6.89
N TYR A 17 -8.54 -8.26 5.92
CA TYR A 17 -8.01 -9.59 6.16
C TYR A 17 -6.47 -9.63 6.29
N SER A 18 -5.80 -8.47 6.39
CA SER A 18 -4.34 -8.35 6.50
C SER A 18 -3.56 -9.08 5.41
N LYS A 19 -4.12 -9.14 4.19
CA LYS A 19 -3.53 -9.73 2.98
C LYS A 19 -2.98 -8.69 2.01
N ILE A 20 -2.55 -7.54 2.52
CA ILE A 20 -1.90 -6.51 1.69
C ILE A 20 -0.44 -6.91 1.45
N PRO A 21 0.00 -6.89 0.18
CA PRO A 21 1.37 -7.23 -0.20
C PRO A 21 2.33 -6.08 0.13
N SER A 22 2.51 -5.77 1.42
CA SER A 22 3.53 -4.80 1.88
C SER A 22 4.93 -5.41 1.82
N CYS A 23 5.98 -4.58 1.78
CA CYS A 23 7.36 -5.09 1.73
C CYS A 23 7.68 -5.98 2.94
N SER A 24 7.19 -5.66 4.14
CA SER A 24 7.37 -6.54 5.31
C SER A 24 6.71 -7.91 5.12
N THR A 25 5.53 -7.96 4.50
CA THR A 25 4.78 -9.21 4.27
C THR A 25 5.38 -10.03 3.12
N LEU A 26 5.97 -9.38 2.13
CA LEU A 26 6.56 -10.03 0.96
C LEU A 26 8.03 -10.43 1.14
N HIS A 27 8.76 -9.78 2.06
CA HIS A 27 10.15 -10.11 2.36
C HIS A 27 10.32 -11.58 2.78
N GLN A 28 9.38 -12.13 3.57
CA GLN A 28 9.45 -13.52 4.01
C GLN A 28 9.29 -14.55 2.88
N PRO A 29 8.23 -14.52 2.06
CA PRO A 29 8.06 -15.51 0.99
C PRO A 29 8.97 -15.27 -0.22
N LEU A 30 9.43 -14.04 -0.46
CA LEU A 30 10.20 -13.66 -1.66
C LEU A 30 11.43 -12.78 -1.31
N PRO A 31 12.38 -13.29 -0.51
CA PRO A 31 13.51 -12.49 -0.01
C PRO A 31 14.49 -12.06 -1.11
N THR A 32 14.51 -12.75 -2.25
CA THR A 32 15.33 -12.39 -3.42
C THR A 32 14.70 -11.31 -4.30
N VAL A 33 13.41 -11.00 -4.12
CA VAL A 33 12.71 -9.92 -4.83
C VAL A 33 12.59 -8.71 -3.91
N PHE A 34 12.26 -8.95 -2.65
CA PHE A 34 12.14 -7.93 -1.61
C PHE A 34 13.30 -8.11 -0.64
N TYR A 35 14.41 -7.43 -0.90
CA TYR A 35 15.63 -7.57 -0.09
C TYR A 35 15.54 -6.95 1.30
N SER A 36 14.51 -6.14 1.56
CA SER A 36 14.28 -5.47 2.84
C SER A 36 12.78 -5.38 3.11
N ASP A 37 12.44 -5.36 4.39
CA ASP A 37 11.12 -5.05 4.94
C ASP A 37 10.79 -3.55 4.92
N LYS A 38 11.75 -2.69 4.56
CA LYS A 38 11.58 -1.24 4.52
C LYS A 38 10.72 -0.79 3.34
N CYS A 39 10.05 0.35 3.52
CA CYS A 39 9.25 0.97 2.46
C CYS A 39 10.14 1.40 1.30
N ILE A 40 9.77 1.00 0.09
CA ILE A 40 10.50 1.35 -1.14
C ILE A 40 10.53 2.85 -1.45
N LEU A 41 9.58 3.63 -0.90
CA LEU A 41 9.49 5.06 -1.18
C LEU A 41 10.24 5.93 -0.18
N CYS A 42 10.19 5.62 1.11
CA CYS A 42 10.85 6.43 2.13
C CYS A 42 12.19 5.83 2.59
N LEU A 43 12.42 4.54 2.34
CA LEU A 43 13.62 3.76 2.69
C LEU A 43 14.02 3.81 4.18
N SER A 44 13.17 4.38 5.03
CA SER A 44 13.46 4.69 6.44
C SER A 44 12.75 3.73 7.39
N SER A 45 11.45 3.50 7.17
CA SER A 45 10.61 2.72 8.07
C SER A 45 10.30 1.34 7.49
N VAL A 46 10.13 0.35 8.37
CA VAL A 46 9.53 -0.94 8.02
C VAL A 46 8.15 -0.69 7.41
N GLU A 47 7.88 -1.28 6.25
CA GLU A 47 6.61 -1.15 5.57
C GLU A 47 5.64 -2.22 6.06
N ASP A 48 5.01 -1.95 7.19
CA ASP A 48 3.82 -2.68 7.65
C ASP A 48 2.56 -2.20 6.91
N ILE A 49 1.41 -2.82 7.20
CA ILE A 49 0.14 -2.45 6.55
C ILE A 49 -0.23 -0.97 6.78
N PRO A 50 -0.18 -0.43 8.02
CA PRO A 50 -0.40 1.00 8.26
C PRO A 50 0.52 1.91 7.44
N HIS A 51 1.81 1.61 7.37
CA HIS A 51 2.79 2.37 6.59
C HIS A 51 2.55 2.26 5.09
N PHE A 52 2.18 1.08 4.61
CA PHE A 52 1.83 0.87 3.20
C PHE A 52 0.62 1.71 2.77
N VAL A 53 -0.40 1.82 3.63
CA VAL A 53 -1.70 2.40 3.26
C VAL A 53 -1.72 3.91 3.52
N PHE A 54 -1.28 4.37 4.69
CA PHE A 54 -1.50 5.76 5.10
C PHE A 54 -0.31 6.43 5.83
N ASN A 55 0.59 5.73 6.51
CA ASN A 55 1.65 6.42 7.29
C ASN A 55 2.89 6.85 6.48
N CYS A 56 3.06 6.38 5.25
CA CYS A 56 4.19 6.81 4.43
C CYS A 56 3.94 8.21 3.84
N PRO A 57 4.74 9.24 4.20
CA PRO A 57 4.53 10.61 3.72
C PRO A 57 4.68 10.71 2.20
N ASN A 58 5.61 9.95 1.62
CA ASN A 58 5.81 9.91 0.17
C ASN A 58 4.61 9.28 -0.56
N LYS A 59 3.98 8.24 0.02
CA LYS A 59 2.75 7.66 -0.54
C LYS A 59 1.58 8.63 -0.42
N GLN A 60 1.42 9.28 0.74
CA GLN A 60 0.39 10.28 0.94
C GLN A 60 0.46 11.37 -0.12
N PHE A 61 1.66 11.93 -0.35
CA PHE A 61 1.88 12.92 -1.39
C PHE A 61 1.42 12.43 -2.77
N ILE A 62 1.84 11.22 -3.17
CA ILE A 62 1.43 10.61 -4.44
C ILE A 62 -0.10 10.45 -4.52
N TRP A 63 -0.75 9.95 -3.47
CA TRP A 63 -2.19 9.75 -3.45
C TRP A 63 -2.95 11.06 -3.56
N THR A 64 -2.52 12.11 -2.85
CA THR A 64 -3.11 13.44 -2.94
C THR A 64 -2.95 14.00 -4.35
N THR A 65 -1.76 13.94 -4.94
CA THR A 65 -1.54 14.43 -6.30
C THR A 65 -2.37 13.68 -7.35
N ILE A 66 -2.46 12.35 -7.26
CA ILE A 66 -3.30 11.55 -8.17
C ILE A 66 -4.77 11.91 -7.97
N TRP A 67 -5.20 12.13 -6.73
CA TRP A 67 -6.57 12.52 -6.43
C TRP A 67 -6.92 13.85 -7.09
N GLU A 68 -6.11 14.88 -6.86
CA GLU A 68 -6.27 16.22 -7.45
C GLU A 68 -6.24 16.20 -8.99
N GLN A 69 -5.48 15.29 -9.60
CA GLN A 69 -5.37 15.21 -11.07
C GLN A 69 -6.53 14.46 -11.74
N HIS A 70 -7.18 13.54 -11.03
CA HIS A 70 -8.09 12.57 -11.66
C HIS A 70 -9.52 12.58 -11.10
N PHE A 71 -9.74 13.19 -9.92
CA PHE A 71 -11.02 13.10 -9.21
C PHE A 71 -11.56 14.44 -8.73
N ASP A 72 -10.73 15.47 -8.59
CA ASP A 72 -11.16 16.87 -8.40
C ASP A 72 -11.32 17.58 -9.75
#